data_AF-A0A3B9IS21-F1
#
_entry.id   AF-A0A3B9IS21-F1
#
_cell.length_a   1.000
_cell.length_b   1.000
_cell.length_c   1.000
_cell.angle_alpha   90.00
_cell.angle_beta   90.00
_cell.angle_gamma   90.00
#
_symmetry.space_group_name_H-M   'P 1'
#
loop_
_entity.id
_entity.type
_entity.pdbx_description
1 polymer ?
#
loop_
_entity_poly.entity_id
_entity_poly.type
_entity_poly.pdbx_seq_one_letter_code
_entity_poly.pdbx_strand_id
1 'polypeptide(L)'
;LRFDFSHGKPLSPEQRQAIERHVNAHVLQNVGSRTREMSLDEAQEAGAIGLFGEKYGERVRVVEIGSDSVELCGGTHVGASGDIGLFAITSETGVAAGVRRIEAVTGYGAIGHFHELAETVGRAAESLKAKDPGDVLSKLGKLQEQLKASRREV
;
A
#
# COMPACT_ATOMS: atom_id res chain seq x y z
N LEU A 1 4.36 6.05 -2.60
CA LEU A 1 4.76 6.30 -1.19
C LEU A 1 5.49 5.09 -0.64
N ARG A 2 6.28 5.26 0.43
CA ARG A 2 7.00 4.17 1.11
C ARG A 2 6.83 4.30 2.63
N PHE A 3 6.71 3.17 3.32
CA PHE A 3 6.55 3.13 4.77
C PHE A 3 7.35 1.98 5.38
N ASP A 4 8.19 2.30 6.36
CA ASP A 4 9.06 1.35 7.05
C ASP A 4 8.45 0.98 8.41
N PHE A 5 8.48 -0.31 8.74
CA PHE A 5 7.87 -0.83 9.97
C PHE A 5 8.69 -1.97 10.56
N SER A 6 8.67 -2.08 11.89
CA SER A 6 9.33 -3.15 12.63
C SER A 6 8.55 -4.44 12.50
N HIS A 7 9.09 -5.41 11.75
CA HIS A 7 8.49 -6.72 11.57
C HIS A 7 9.55 -7.78 11.23
N GLY A 8 9.54 -8.91 11.94
CA GLY A 8 10.61 -9.90 11.86
C GLY A 8 10.57 -10.84 10.65
N LYS A 9 9.46 -10.88 9.89
CA LYS A 9 9.24 -11.86 8.80
C LYS A 9 8.54 -11.22 7.59
N PRO A 10 8.72 -11.75 6.36
CA PRO A 10 7.92 -11.34 5.21
C PRO A 10 6.43 -11.37 5.48
N LEU A 11 5.71 -10.36 4.99
CA LEU A 11 4.26 -10.37 5.07
C LEU A 11 3.71 -11.43 4.13
N SER A 12 2.79 -12.25 4.63
CA SER A 12 2.06 -13.18 3.79
C SER A 12 1.17 -12.42 2.78
N PRO A 13 0.78 -13.05 1.66
CA PRO A 13 -0.21 -12.46 0.75
C PRO A 13 -1.50 -12.01 1.47
N GLU A 14 -1.99 -12.80 2.43
CA GLU A 14 -3.21 -12.52 3.19
C GLU A 14 -3.04 -11.32 4.11
N GLN A 15 -1.88 -11.18 4.75
CA GLN A 15 -1.56 -10.02 5.59
C GLN A 15 -1.48 -8.74 4.76
N ARG A 16 -0.84 -8.78 3.59
CA ARG A 16 -0.79 -7.63 2.66
C ARG A 16 -2.19 -7.20 2.24
N GLN A 17 -3.04 -8.15 1.84
CA GLN A 17 -4.43 -7.85 1.49
C GLN A 17 -5.23 -7.32 2.70
N ALA A 18 -4.98 -7.82 3.91
CA ALA A 18 -5.64 -7.31 5.11
C ALA A 18 -5.28 -5.86 5.38
N ILE A 19 -4.01 -5.48 5.20
CA ILE A 19 -3.54 -4.08 5.30
C ILE A 19 -4.23 -3.22 4.26
N GLU A 20 -4.24 -3.62 2.98
CA GLU A 20 -4.92 -2.87 1.92
C GLU A 20 -6.41 -2.68 2.21
N ARG A 21 -7.11 -3.75 2.63
CA ARG A 21 -8.53 -3.65 3.01
C ARG A 21 -8.75 -2.70 4.17
N HIS A 22 -7.90 -2.76 5.18
CA HIS A 22 -8.00 -1.89 6.34
C HIS A 22 -7.81 -0.42 5.96
N VAL A 23 -6.74 -0.08 5.24
CA VAL A 23 -6.47 1.29 4.79
C VAL A 23 -7.61 1.80 3.90
N ASN A 24 -8.05 1.00 2.93
CA ASN A 24 -9.15 1.41 2.05
C ASN A 24 -10.48 1.56 2.78
N ALA A 25 -10.73 0.81 3.85
CA ALA A 25 -11.91 1.02 4.69
C ALA A 25 -11.90 2.42 5.34
N HIS A 26 -10.75 2.89 5.84
CA HIS A 26 -10.60 4.24 6.39
C HIS A 26 -10.71 5.34 5.32
N VAL A 27 -10.16 5.11 4.12
CA VAL A 27 -10.35 6.02 2.98
C VAL A 27 -11.85 6.16 2.68
N LEU A 28 -12.58 5.04 2.59
CA LEU A 28 -14.00 5.03 2.24
C LEU A 28 -14.92 5.64 3.31
N GLN A 29 -14.50 5.71 4.57
CA GLN A 29 -15.22 6.44 5.60
C GLN A 29 -15.28 7.96 5.33
N ASN A 30 -14.36 8.48 4.51
CA ASN A 30 -14.29 9.88 4.10
C ASN A 30 -14.35 10.88 5.27
N VAL A 31 -13.64 10.57 6.35
CA VAL A 31 -13.59 11.42 7.54
C VAL A 31 -12.74 12.67 7.26
N GLY A 32 -13.17 13.81 7.80
CA GLY A 32 -12.45 15.07 7.64
C GLY A 32 -11.09 15.07 8.35
N SER A 33 -10.13 15.77 7.78
CA SER A 33 -8.83 16.03 8.39
C SER A 33 -8.86 17.32 9.20
N ARG A 34 -8.17 17.34 10.34
CA ARG A 34 -8.00 18.52 11.18
C ARG A 34 -6.53 18.78 11.42
N THR A 35 -6.16 20.04 11.56
CA THR A 35 -4.80 20.45 11.88
C THR A 35 -4.84 21.46 13.00
N ARG A 36 -3.97 21.29 13.99
CA ARG A 36 -3.84 22.19 15.14
C ARG A 36 -2.37 22.41 15.47
N GLU A 37 -2.04 23.61 15.92
CA GLU A 37 -0.74 23.90 16.52
C GLU A 37 -0.90 23.93 18.04
N MET A 38 -0.18 23.06 18.73
CA MET A 38 -0.25 22.92 20.18
C MET A 38 1.15 22.69 20.77
N SER A 39 1.28 22.71 22.09
CA SER A 39 2.51 22.34 22.77
C SER A 39 2.82 20.85 22.59
N LEU A 40 4.08 20.46 22.81
CA LEU A 40 4.48 19.05 22.72
C LEU A 40 3.73 18.18 23.74
N ASP A 41 3.52 18.70 24.95
CA ASP A 41 2.80 18.01 26.02
C ASP A 41 1.33 17.77 25.64
N GLU A 42 0.64 18.80 25.13
CA GLU A 42 -0.74 18.67 24.63
C GLU A 42 -0.85 17.67 23.47
N ALA A 43 0.13 17.64 22.57
CA ALA A 43 0.15 16.69 21.47
C ALA A 43 0.31 15.23 21.97
N GLN A 44 1.15 15.03 22.98
CA GLN A 44 1.34 13.72 23.60
C GLN A 44 0.06 13.26 24.34
N GLU A 45 -0.62 14.16 25.05
CA GLU A 45 -1.91 13.90 25.68
C GLU A 45 -3.02 13.59 24.66
N ALA A 46 -2.97 14.20 23.49
CA ALA A 46 -3.88 13.93 22.38
C ALA A 46 -3.62 12.58 21.67
N GLY A 47 -2.60 11.83 22.08
CA GLY A 47 -2.24 10.54 21.49
C GLY A 47 -1.54 10.65 20.15
N ALA A 48 -0.92 11.80 19.85
CA ALA A 48 -0.17 11.97 18.61
C ALA A 48 0.99 10.97 18.56
N ILE A 49 1.18 10.34 17.41
CA ILE A 49 2.38 9.56 17.11
C ILE A 49 3.44 10.53 16.56
N GLY A 50 4.68 10.33 16.97
CA GLY A 50 5.81 11.11 16.50
C GLY A 50 7.13 10.48 16.96
N LEU A 51 8.24 10.98 16.41
CA LEU A 51 9.57 10.63 16.91
C LEU A 51 9.85 11.45 18.18
N PHE A 52 9.18 11.10 19.28
CA PHE A 52 9.39 11.74 20.58
C PHE A 52 10.84 11.50 21.02
N GLY A 53 11.66 12.55 20.98
CA GLY A 53 13.12 12.46 21.20
C GLY A 53 13.94 13.30 20.23
N GLU A 54 13.36 13.76 19.13
CA GLU A 54 13.96 14.81 18.29
C GLU A 54 13.71 16.20 18.88
N LYS A 55 14.52 17.19 18.47
CA LYS A 55 14.34 18.59 18.88
C LYS A 55 13.15 19.19 18.14
N TYR A 56 11.96 19.07 18.72
CA TYR A 56 10.80 19.86 18.33
C TYR A 56 10.89 21.28 18.92
N GLY A 57 10.24 22.24 18.25
CA GLY A 57 10.01 23.57 18.82
C GLY A 57 8.98 23.52 19.96
N GLU A 58 8.77 24.66 20.63
CA GLU A 58 7.78 24.78 21.71
C GLU A 58 6.34 24.50 21.24
N ARG A 59 6.07 24.73 19.96
CA ARG A 59 4.78 24.43 19.32
C ARG A 59 5.00 23.47 18.16
N VAL A 60 4.14 22.47 18.07
CA VAL A 60 4.14 21.44 17.04
C VAL A 60 2.81 21.42 16.31
N ARG A 61 2.87 21.02 15.03
CA ARG A 61 1.70 20.85 14.18
C ARG A 61 1.23 19.40 14.26
N VAL A 62 0.03 19.20 14.80
CA VAL A 62 -0.66 17.91 14.84
C VAL A 62 -1.65 17.84 13.68
N VAL A 63 -1.66 16.72 12.98
CA VAL A 63 -2.64 16.38 11.97
C VAL A 63 -3.45 15.19 12.45
N GLU A 64 -4.78 15.34 12.38
CA GLU A 64 -5.76 14.31 12.74
C GLU A 64 -6.53 13.92 11.47
N ILE A 65 -6.62 12.64 11.16
CA ILE A 65 -7.50 12.10 10.11
C ILE A 65 -8.40 11.05 10.76
N GLY A 66 -9.65 11.43 11.06
CA GLY A 66 -10.53 10.62 11.89
C GLY A 66 -10.05 10.51 13.34
N SER A 67 -10.47 9.46 14.05
CA SER A 67 -10.05 9.18 15.43
C SER A 67 -8.76 8.37 15.54
N ASP A 68 -8.39 7.67 14.46
CA ASP A 68 -7.41 6.59 14.54
C ASP A 68 -6.03 6.99 14.00
N SER A 69 -5.92 8.19 13.41
CA SER A 69 -4.67 8.74 12.88
C SER A 69 -4.46 10.15 13.43
N VAL A 70 -3.60 10.27 14.43
CA VAL A 70 -3.16 11.53 15.03
C VAL A 70 -1.64 11.53 15.01
N GLU A 71 -1.02 12.47 14.29
CA GLU A 71 0.43 12.47 14.08
C GLU A 71 1.01 13.88 14.09
N LEU A 72 2.24 14.01 14.56
CA LEU A 72 3.05 15.21 14.35
C LEU A 72 3.54 15.26 12.89
N CYS A 73 2.99 16.19 12.10
CA CYS A 73 3.39 16.33 10.70
C CYS A 73 3.41 17.79 10.24
N GLY A 74 4.50 18.19 9.60
CA GLY A 74 4.66 19.51 8.96
C GLY A 74 4.25 19.56 7.49
N GLY A 75 3.83 18.44 6.89
CA GLY A 75 3.51 18.33 5.47
C GLY A 75 2.11 18.81 5.11
N THR A 76 1.82 18.85 3.80
CA THR A 76 0.47 19.09 3.27
C THR A 76 -0.38 17.83 3.39
N HIS A 77 -1.65 17.98 3.76
CA HIS A 77 -2.59 16.87 3.86
C HIS A 77 -3.87 17.15 3.07
N VAL A 78 -4.57 16.07 2.76
CA VAL A 78 -5.91 16.08 2.16
C VAL A 78 -6.96 16.70 3.10
N GLY A 79 -8.09 17.14 2.54
CA GLY A 79 -9.20 17.67 3.32
C GLY A 79 -10.00 16.58 4.03
N ALA A 80 -10.12 15.41 3.41
CA ALA A 80 -10.76 14.23 3.97
C ALA A 80 -10.05 12.93 3.52
N SER A 81 -10.25 11.84 4.26
CA SER A 81 -9.61 10.55 3.94
C SER A 81 -10.00 10.01 2.56
N GLY A 82 -11.19 10.35 2.05
CA GLY A 82 -11.66 9.93 0.74
C GLY A 82 -10.90 10.58 -0.42
N ASP A 83 -10.33 11.76 -0.22
CA ASP A 83 -9.53 12.45 -1.24
C ASP A 83 -8.25 11.69 -1.62
N ILE A 84 -7.81 10.74 -0.77
CA ILE A 84 -6.67 9.87 -1.02
C ILE A 84 -6.95 8.92 -2.20
N GLY A 85 -8.22 8.51 -2.36
CA GLY A 85 -8.62 7.46 -3.29
C GLY A 85 -8.05 6.08 -2.95
N LEU A 86 -8.17 5.14 -3.89
CA LEU A 86 -7.74 3.76 -3.72
C LEU A 86 -6.26 3.67 -3.30
N PHE A 87 -5.97 2.92 -2.25
CA PHE A 87 -4.62 2.56 -1.81
C PHE A 87 -4.29 1.14 -2.30
N ALA A 88 -3.14 0.97 -2.93
CA ALA A 88 -2.64 -0.34 -3.38
C ALA A 88 -1.16 -0.52 -3.06
N ILE A 89 -0.81 -1.67 -2.49
CA ILE A 89 0.58 -2.08 -2.20
C ILE A 89 1.19 -2.63 -3.48
N THR A 90 2.29 -2.03 -3.93
CA THR A 90 3.04 -2.48 -5.11
C THR A 90 4.16 -3.45 -4.74
N SER A 91 4.79 -3.27 -3.59
CA SER A 91 5.89 -4.11 -3.15
C SER A 91 6.04 -4.16 -1.63
N GLU A 92 6.67 -5.23 -1.15
CA GLU A 92 7.00 -5.44 0.25
C GLU A 92 8.39 -6.09 0.32
N THR A 93 9.34 -5.44 1.00
CA THR A 93 10.74 -5.89 1.05
C THR A 93 11.37 -5.70 2.43
N GLY A 94 12.37 -6.52 2.76
CA GLY A 94 13.19 -6.31 3.96
C GLY A 94 14.28 -5.28 3.70
N VAL A 95 14.41 -4.27 4.58
CA VAL A 95 15.38 -3.16 4.41
C VAL A 95 16.51 -3.18 5.45
N ALA A 96 16.26 -3.77 6.63
CA ALA A 96 17.27 -3.99 7.67
C ALA A 96 16.85 -5.17 8.55
N ALA A 97 17.71 -5.56 9.51
CA ALA A 97 17.37 -6.59 10.48
C ALA A 97 16.13 -6.20 11.29
N GLY A 98 15.05 -6.97 11.14
CA GLY A 98 13.77 -6.71 11.81
C GLY A 98 12.94 -5.54 11.26
N VAL A 99 13.35 -4.94 10.13
CA VAL A 99 12.64 -3.80 9.52
C VAL A 99 12.25 -4.13 8.08
N ARG A 100 11.00 -3.81 7.74
CA ARG A 100 10.40 -4.05 6.43
C ARG A 100 9.83 -2.77 5.85
N ARG A 101 9.71 -2.72 4.52
CA ARG A 101 9.17 -1.59 3.77
C ARG A 101 8.00 -2.05 2.91
N ILE A 102 6.89 -1.34 3.01
CA ILE A 102 5.83 -1.37 2.01
C ILE A 102 6.03 -0.19 1.07
N GLU A 103 5.94 -0.46 -0.23
CA GLU A 103 5.72 0.57 -1.24
C GLU A 103 4.29 0.47 -1.75
N ALA A 104 3.66 1.63 -1.93
CA ALA A 104 2.26 1.71 -2.30
C ALA A 104 1.97 2.94 -3.17
N VAL A 105 0.84 2.90 -3.86
CA VAL A 105 0.33 3.98 -4.69
C VAL A 105 -1.10 4.33 -4.26
N THR A 106 -1.49 5.58 -4.48
CA THR A 106 -2.84 6.08 -4.19
C THR A 106 -3.41 6.89 -5.36
N GLY A 107 -4.72 7.15 -5.35
CA GLY A 107 -5.38 8.02 -6.31
C GLY A 107 -5.09 7.67 -7.77
N TYR A 108 -4.69 8.66 -8.58
CA TYR A 108 -4.31 8.44 -9.98
C TYR A 108 -3.10 7.51 -10.16
N GLY A 109 -2.19 7.46 -9.18
CA GLY A 109 -1.08 6.51 -9.21
C GLY A 109 -1.56 5.07 -9.10
N ALA A 110 -2.57 4.81 -8.26
CA ALA A 110 -3.21 3.50 -8.18
C ALA A 110 -3.95 3.15 -9.49
N ILE A 111 -4.69 4.10 -10.06
CA ILE A 111 -5.36 3.90 -11.36
C ILE A 111 -4.34 3.50 -12.45
N GLY A 112 -3.23 4.23 -12.56
CA GLY A 112 -2.15 3.91 -13.50
C GLY A 112 -1.59 2.50 -13.28
N HIS A 113 -1.32 2.14 -12.03
CA HIS A 113 -0.82 0.80 -11.69
C HIS A 113 -1.78 -0.32 -12.11
N PHE A 114 -3.09 -0.16 -11.90
CA PHE A 114 -4.07 -1.16 -12.34
C PHE A 114 -4.19 -1.25 -13.87
N HIS A 115 -4.07 -0.14 -14.58
CA HIS A 115 -4.03 -0.15 -16.04
C HIS A 115 -2.80 -0.91 -16.57
N GLU A 116 -1.62 -0.67 -16.00
CA GLU A 116 -0.39 -1.39 -16.37
C GLU A 116 -0.50 -2.90 -16.12
N LEU A 117 -1.09 -3.30 -14.99
CA LEU A 117 -1.35 -4.70 -14.68
C LEU A 117 -2.35 -5.31 -15.67
N ALA A 118 -3.45 -4.61 -15.95
CA ALA A 118 -4.46 -5.09 -16.90
C ALA A 118 -3.90 -5.25 -18.31
N GLU A 119 -3.08 -4.29 -18.78
CA GLU A 119 -2.40 -4.39 -20.07
C GLU A 119 -1.45 -5.58 -20.11
N THR A 120 -0.66 -5.78 -19.05
CA THR A 120 0.28 -6.90 -18.95
C THR A 120 -0.43 -8.24 -19.04
N VAL A 121 -1.55 -8.41 -18.31
CA VAL A 121 -2.35 -9.64 -18.36
C VAL A 121 -3.02 -9.80 -19.73
N GLY A 122 -3.52 -8.72 -20.32
CA GLY A 122 -4.11 -8.73 -21.66
C GLY A 122 -3.11 -9.23 -22.72
N ARG A 123 -1.90 -8.68 -22.72
CA ARG A 123 -0.81 -9.10 -23.63
C ARG A 123 -0.39 -10.55 -23.40
N ALA A 124 -0.37 -11.01 -22.15
CA ALA A 124 -0.10 -12.41 -21.84
C ALA A 124 -1.21 -13.34 -22.39
N ALA A 125 -2.47 -12.93 -22.26
CA ALA A 125 -3.62 -13.67 -22.79
C ALA A 125 -3.54 -13.81 -24.32
N GLU A 126 -3.24 -12.71 -25.02
CA GLU A 126 -3.04 -12.72 -26.48
C GLU A 126 -1.90 -13.65 -26.90
N SER A 127 -0.74 -13.54 -26.25
CA SER A 127 0.43 -14.37 -26.52
C SER A 127 0.14 -15.87 -26.35
N LEU A 128 -0.65 -16.22 -25.34
CA LEU A 128 -1.06 -17.60 -25.05
C LEU A 128 -2.28 -18.06 -25.87
N LYS A 129 -2.86 -17.20 -26.72
CA LYS A 129 -4.13 -17.44 -27.42
C LYS A 129 -5.23 -17.90 -26.44
N ALA A 130 -5.30 -17.23 -25.30
CA ALA A 130 -6.38 -17.36 -24.33
C ALA A 130 -7.62 -16.63 -24.86
N LYS A 131 -8.82 -17.06 -24.45
CA LYS A 131 -10.07 -16.42 -24.88
C LYS A 131 -10.26 -15.08 -24.16
N ASP A 132 -9.86 -15.03 -22.89
CA ASP A 132 -9.89 -13.86 -22.03
C ASP A 132 -8.75 -13.90 -21.00
N PRO A 133 -8.48 -12.79 -20.28
CA PRO A 133 -7.48 -12.73 -19.20
C PRO A 133 -7.59 -13.80 -18.11
N GLY A 134 -8.79 -14.31 -17.83
CA GLY A 134 -9.01 -15.33 -16.80
C GLY A 134 -8.44 -16.70 -17.19
N ASP A 135 -8.38 -16.98 -18.49
CA ASP A 135 -7.86 -18.23 -19.05
C ASP A 135 -6.32 -18.33 -19.07
N VAL A 136 -5.61 -17.24 -18.77
CA VAL A 136 -4.14 -17.15 -18.86
C VAL A 136 -3.45 -18.27 -18.10
N LEU A 137 -3.83 -18.51 -16.84
CA LEU A 137 -3.19 -19.53 -16.00
C LEU A 137 -3.43 -20.96 -16.53
N SER A 138 -4.64 -21.23 -17.04
CA SER A 138 -4.96 -22.54 -17.63
C SER A 138 -4.13 -22.81 -18.90
N LYS A 139 -4.04 -21.81 -19.78
CA LYS A 139 -3.24 -21.90 -21.01
C LYS A 139 -1.75 -22.04 -20.72
N LEU A 140 -1.24 -21.30 -19.73
CA LEU A 140 0.15 -21.41 -19.29
C LEU A 140 0.46 -22.81 -18.75
N GLY A 141 -0.43 -23.38 -17.93
CA GLY A 141 -0.27 -24.75 -17.43
C GLY A 141 -0.17 -25.78 -18.56
N LYS A 142 -1.07 -25.72 -19.54
CA LYS A 142 -1.04 -26.60 -20.72
C LYS A 142 0.27 -26.47 -21.51
N LEU A 143 0.75 -25.24 -21.69
CA LEU A 143 2.01 -24.97 -22.38
C LEU A 143 3.21 -25.57 -21.62
N GLN A 144 3.24 -25.46 -20.28
CA GLN A 144 4.29 -26.04 -19.45
C GLN A 144 4.29 -27.58 -19.52
N GLU A 145 3.11 -28.20 -19.54
CA GLU A 145 2.97 -29.66 -19.71
C GLU A 145 3.49 -30.11 -21.08
N GLN A 146 3.12 -29.42 -22.15
CA GLN A 146 3.61 -29.69 -23.51
C GLN A 146 5.14 -29.57 -23.60
N LEU A 147 5.72 -28.51 -22.99
CA LEU A 147 7.16 -28.32 -22.91
C LEU A 147 7.87 -29.48 -22.19
N LYS A 148 7.28 -29.98 -21.10
CA LYS A 148 7.85 -31.11 -20.34
C LYS A 148 7.77 -32.42 -21.13
N ALA A 149 6.67 -32.64 -21.87
CA ALA A 149 6.51 -33.81 -22.73
C ALA A 149 7.52 -33.80 -23.90
N SER A 150 7.62 -32.68 -24.62
CA SER A 150 8.54 -32.54 -25.75
C SER A 150 10.01 -32.73 -25.36
N ARG A 151 10.41 -32.29 -24.16
CA ARG A 151 11.78 -32.51 -23.63
C ARG A 151 12.10 -33.96 -23.26
N ARG A 152 11.10 -34.84 -23.17
CA ARG A 152 11.30 -36.29 -22.90
C ARG A 152 11.43 -37.10 -24.19
N GLU A 153 11.01 -36.53 -25.32
CA GLU A 153 11.07 -37.16 -26.64
C GLU A 153 12.38 -36.84 -27.39
N VAL A 154 13.21 -35.97 -26.84
CA VAL A 154 14.59 -35.64 -27.28
C VAL A 154 15.58 -36.30 -26.33
#